data_AF-A0A7C5J0M1-F1
#
_entry.id   AF-A0A7C5J0M1-F1
#
_cell.length_a   1.000
_cell.length_b   1.000
_cell.length_c   1.000
_cell.angle_alpha   90.00
_cell.angle_beta   90.00
_cell.angle_gamma   90.00
#
_symmetry.space_group_name_H-M   'P 1'
#
loop_
_entity.id
_entity.type
_entity.pdbx_description
1 polymer ?
#
loop_
_entity_poly.entity_id
_entity_poly.type
_entity_poly.pdbx_seq_one_letter_code
_entity_poly.pdbx_strand_id
1 'polypeptide(L)'
;MKQQPGGRLRGYEALHLVHALAQGLEEIHAAKEYHGDLHAGNVLVKREGIFFKPRLFDFMSQQGGPREHMLNDIVNVTRLLYDAVGGRAHYRSQPEPIKAVCCGLRSDLVKKRYPTARHLRRYLETFEW
;
A
#
# COMPACT_ATOMS: atom_id res chain seq x y z
N MET A 1 -0.75 -13.90 1.06
CA MET A 1 0.60 -14.15 1.63
C MET A 1 0.88 -15.60 2.06
N LYS A 2 -0.14 -16.48 2.20
CA LYS A 2 0.03 -17.88 2.66
C LYS A 2 1.00 -18.75 1.81
N GLN A 3 1.30 -18.35 0.58
CA GLN A 3 2.22 -19.07 -0.31
C GLN A 3 3.68 -18.59 -0.23
N GLN A 4 3.99 -17.58 0.61
CA GLN A 4 5.36 -17.06 0.77
C GLN A 4 6.11 -17.83 1.88
N PRO A 5 7.43 -18.06 1.75
CA PRO A 5 8.24 -18.62 2.84
C PRO A 5 8.09 -17.78 4.13
N GLY A 6 7.63 -18.40 5.22
CA GLY A 6 7.33 -17.70 6.47
C GLY A 6 6.10 -16.78 6.43
N GLY A 7 5.28 -16.87 5.38
CA GLY A 7 4.02 -16.12 5.26
C GLY A 7 4.17 -14.61 5.06
N ARG A 8 5.34 -14.14 4.61
CA ARG A 8 5.67 -12.71 4.48
C ARG A 8 6.62 -12.42 3.31
N LEU A 9 6.63 -11.18 2.84
CA LEU A 9 7.57 -10.67 1.85
C LEU A 9 8.84 -10.13 2.52
N ARG A 10 9.94 -10.10 1.77
CA ARG A 10 11.12 -9.31 2.16
C ARG A 10 10.80 -7.82 2.06
N GLY A 11 11.50 -6.99 2.83
CA GLY A 11 11.24 -5.54 2.88
C GLY A 11 11.26 -4.88 1.50
N TYR A 12 12.27 -5.18 0.68
CA TYR A 12 12.38 -4.70 -0.70
C TYR A 12 11.18 -5.12 -1.58
N GLU A 13 10.80 -6.39 -1.55
CA GLU A 13 9.65 -6.91 -2.30
C GLU A 13 8.35 -6.23 -1.87
N ALA A 14 8.17 -6.04 -0.56
CA ALA A 14 6.98 -5.39 -0.02
C ALA A 14 6.89 -3.90 -0.40
N LEU A 15 8.03 -3.19 -0.38
CA LEU A 15 8.10 -1.80 -0.81
C LEU A 15 7.78 -1.65 -2.32
N HIS A 16 8.30 -2.53 -3.17
CA HIS A 16 7.98 -2.50 -4.60
C HIS A 16 6.51 -2.80 -4.88
N LEU A 17 5.92 -3.74 -4.16
CA LEU A 17 4.49 -4.01 -4.24
C LEU A 17 3.68 -2.75 -3.92
N VAL A 18 4.02 -2.07 -2.83
CA VAL A 18 3.31 -0.85 -2.40
C VAL A 18 3.55 0.30 -3.36
N HIS A 19 4.75 0.43 -3.95
CA HIS A 19 5.02 1.39 -5.01
C HIS A 19 4.12 1.17 -6.23
N ALA A 20 4.04 -0.08 -6.72
CA ALA A 20 3.18 -0.41 -7.86
C ALA A 20 1.68 -0.16 -7.56
N LEU A 21 1.24 -0.44 -6.33
CA LEU A 21 -0.12 -0.13 -5.89
C LEU A 21 -0.38 1.38 -5.79
N ALA A 22 0.57 2.16 -5.26
CA ALA A 22 0.46 3.61 -5.18
C ALA A 22 0.36 4.24 -6.57
N GLN A 23 1.08 3.71 -7.56
CA GLN A 23 0.97 4.13 -8.95
C GLN A 23 -0.42 3.86 -9.52
N GLY A 24 -0.96 2.64 -9.34
CA GLY A 24 -2.31 2.31 -9.80
C GLY A 24 -3.40 3.13 -9.11
N LEU A 25 -3.26 3.39 -7.79
CA LEU A 25 -4.16 4.27 -7.06
C LEU A 25 -4.10 5.72 -7.55
N GLU A 26 -2.91 6.22 -7.95
CA GLU A 26 -2.80 7.56 -8.53
C GLU A 26 -3.65 7.69 -9.81
N GLU A 27 -3.64 6.67 -10.67
CA GLU A 27 -4.44 6.63 -11.90
C GLU A 27 -5.95 6.58 -11.59
N ILE A 28 -6.38 5.73 -10.67
CA ILE A 28 -7.79 5.62 -10.22
C ILE A 28 -8.27 6.93 -9.58
N HIS A 29 -7.47 7.51 -8.68
CA HIS A 29 -7.82 8.76 -7.99
C HIS A 29 -7.88 9.94 -8.95
N ALA A 30 -7.07 9.93 -10.03
CA ALA A 30 -7.13 10.94 -11.09
C ALA A 30 -8.45 10.89 -11.88
N ALA A 31 -9.07 9.72 -12.01
CA ALA A 31 -10.42 9.54 -12.57
C ALA A 31 -11.55 9.94 -11.58
N LYS A 32 -11.20 10.44 -10.40
CA LYS A 32 -12.11 10.71 -9.27
C LYS A 32 -12.78 9.44 -8.70
N GLU A 33 -12.18 8.29 -8.94
CA GLU A 33 -12.61 7.00 -8.42
C GLU A 33 -11.74 6.61 -7.21
N TYR A 34 -12.15 5.55 -6.50
CA TYR A 34 -11.43 4.99 -5.36
C TYR A 34 -11.73 3.48 -5.28
N HIS A 35 -10.87 2.72 -4.62
CA HIS A 35 -11.01 1.27 -4.53
C HIS A 35 -12.08 0.86 -3.50
N GLY A 36 -12.02 1.41 -2.29
CA GLY A 36 -13.03 1.21 -1.25
C GLY A 36 -12.84 -0.06 -0.39
N ASP A 37 -12.14 -1.09 -0.90
CA ASP A 37 -11.79 -2.29 -0.11
C ASP A 37 -10.39 -2.86 -0.41
N LEU A 38 -9.36 -2.00 -0.32
CA LEU A 38 -8.00 -2.42 -0.58
C LEU A 38 -7.41 -3.19 0.61
N HIS A 39 -7.19 -4.49 0.47
CA HIS A 39 -6.46 -5.29 1.46
C HIS A 39 -5.71 -6.45 0.80
N ALA A 40 -4.85 -7.14 1.57
CA ALA A 40 -4.00 -8.21 1.06
C ALA A 40 -4.75 -9.40 0.41
N GLY A 41 -6.07 -9.49 0.57
CA GLY A 41 -6.93 -10.48 -0.09
C GLY A 41 -7.39 -10.06 -1.48
N ASN A 42 -7.49 -8.75 -1.75
CA ASN A 42 -7.99 -8.18 -3.00
C ASN A 42 -6.86 -7.73 -3.95
N VAL A 43 -5.60 -7.91 -3.55
CA VAL A 43 -4.44 -7.65 -4.43
C VAL A 43 -3.96 -8.96 -5.07
N LEU A 44 -4.31 -9.17 -6.34
CA LEU A 44 -3.82 -10.30 -7.11
C LEU A 44 -2.42 -10.01 -7.63
N VAL A 45 -1.41 -10.45 -6.88
CA VAL A 45 0.00 -10.33 -7.27
C VAL A 45 0.39 -11.52 -8.15
N LYS A 46 0.56 -11.31 -9.45
CA LYS A 46 1.28 -12.25 -10.31
C LYS A 46 2.76 -11.87 -10.31
N ARG A 47 3.64 -12.80 -9.92
CA ARG A 47 5.10 -12.58 -9.93
C ARG A 47 5.62 -12.78 -11.35
N GLU A 48 6.07 -11.70 -11.99
CA GLU A 48 6.85 -11.73 -13.23
C GLU A 48 8.22 -11.07 -12.95
N GLY A 49 9.17 -11.83 -12.38
CA GLY A 49 10.49 -11.33 -11.98
C GLY A 49 10.49 -10.53 -10.66
N ILE A 50 11.29 -9.45 -10.59
CA ILE A 50 11.31 -8.47 -9.47
C ILE A 50 10.18 -7.43 -9.58
N PHE A 51 9.45 -7.43 -10.68
CA PHE A 51 8.39 -6.46 -10.95
C PHE A 51 7.03 -7.03 -10.51
N PHE A 52 6.29 -6.21 -9.77
CA PHE A 52 4.93 -6.50 -9.37
C PHE A 52 3.97 -5.83 -10.35
N LYS A 53 3.08 -6.62 -10.96
CA LYS A 53 1.95 -6.09 -11.74
C LYS A 53 0.65 -6.34 -10.97
N PRO A 54 0.33 -5.54 -9.93
CA PRO A 54 -0.90 -5.70 -9.19
C PRO A 54 -2.10 -5.42 -10.10
N ARG A 55 -3.15 -6.23 -9.97
CA ARG A 55 -4.47 -5.93 -10.51
C ARG A 55 -5.43 -5.74 -9.35
N LEU A 56 -6.15 -4.64 -9.38
CA LEU A 56 -7.18 -4.28 -8.41
C LEU A 56 -8.54 -4.78 -8.93
N PHE A 57 -9.33 -5.38 -8.03
CA PHE A 57 -10.65 -5.94 -8.31
C PHE A 57 -11.62 -5.53 -7.17
N ASP A 58 -12.92 -5.46 -7.45
CA ASP A 58 -14.01 -5.10 -6.51
C ASP A 58 -14.01 -3.64 -6.03
N PHE A 59 -14.44 -2.73 -6.90
CA PHE A 59 -14.74 -1.34 -6.57
C PHE A 59 -16.08 -1.24 -5.83
N MET A 60 -16.06 -0.82 -4.57
CA MET A 60 -17.26 -0.65 -3.76
C MET A 60 -17.66 0.83 -3.68
N SER A 61 -18.86 1.19 -4.17
CA SER A 61 -19.40 2.54 -3.98
C SER A 61 -19.84 2.73 -2.52
N GLN A 62 -19.14 3.59 -1.78
CA GLN A 62 -19.42 3.93 -0.39
C GLN A 62 -20.05 5.33 -0.28
N GLN A 63 -20.98 5.48 0.67
CA GLN A 63 -21.52 6.78 1.09
C GLN A 63 -20.37 7.66 1.64
N GLY A 64 -20.27 8.92 1.22
CA GLY A 64 -19.20 9.85 1.62
C GLY A 64 -18.54 10.58 0.45
N GLY A 65 -17.68 11.55 0.75
CA GLY A 65 -16.98 12.33 -0.28
C GLY A 65 -15.84 11.53 -0.93
N PRO A 66 -15.65 11.57 -2.27
CA PRO A 66 -14.62 10.80 -2.97
C PRO A 66 -13.21 10.95 -2.36
N ARG A 67 -12.90 12.16 -1.87
CA ARG A 67 -11.62 12.48 -1.23
C ARG A 67 -11.34 11.68 0.05
N GLU A 68 -12.35 11.43 0.87
CA GLU A 68 -12.18 10.68 2.11
C GLU A 68 -11.85 9.21 1.80
N HIS A 69 -12.54 8.63 0.83
CA HIS A 69 -12.32 7.25 0.39
C HIS A 69 -10.97 7.08 -0.30
N MET A 70 -10.54 8.04 -1.13
CA MET A 70 -9.18 8.06 -1.68
C MET A 70 -8.10 8.11 -0.58
N LEU A 71 -8.31 8.90 0.47
CA LEU A 71 -7.40 8.93 1.62
C LEU A 71 -7.41 7.60 2.38
N ASN A 72 -8.56 6.92 2.46
CA ASN A 72 -8.64 5.60 3.07
C ASN A 72 -7.92 4.55 2.23
N ASP A 73 -7.95 4.60 0.89
CA ASP A 73 -7.14 3.72 0.04
C ASP A 73 -5.64 3.87 0.34
N ILE A 74 -5.16 5.10 0.57
CA ILE A 74 -3.76 5.37 0.93
C ILE A 74 -3.43 4.77 2.31
N VAL A 75 -4.32 4.94 3.30
CA VAL A 75 -4.13 4.29 4.61
C VAL A 75 -4.08 2.77 4.45
N ASN A 76 -4.98 2.21 3.66
CA ASN A 76 -5.08 0.77 3.43
C ASN A 76 -3.85 0.21 2.72
N VAL A 77 -3.29 0.91 1.73
CA VAL A 77 -2.06 0.46 1.05
C VAL A 77 -0.84 0.50 1.98
N THR A 78 -0.75 1.50 2.87
CA THR A 78 0.31 1.52 3.90
C THR A 78 0.11 0.43 4.94
N ARG A 79 -1.14 0.08 5.27
CA ARG A 79 -1.45 -1.05 6.14
C ARG A 79 -1.08 -2.38 5.49
N LEU A 80 -1.30 -2.51 4.19
CA LEU A 80 -0.89 -3.68 3.42
C LEU A 80 0.62 -3.90 3.50
N LEU A 81 1.44 -2.85 3.49
CA LEU A 81 2.89 -2.97 3.72
C LEU A 81 3.20 -3.66 5.05
N TYR A 82 2.56 -3.18 6.12
CA TYR A 82 2.73 -3.74 7.47
C TYR A 82 2.35 -5.22 7.52
N ASP A 83 1.22 -5.59 6.93
CA ASP A 83 0.78 -6.98 6.89
C ASP A 83 1.73 -7.82 6.01
N ALA A 84 2.22 -7.25 4.90
CA ALA A 84 3.15 -7.89 3.96
C ALA A 84 4.49 -8.29 4.57
N VAL A 85 5.01 -7.48 5.48
CA VAL A 85 6.30 -7.76 6.14
C VAL A 85 6.15 -8.64 7.38
N GLY A 86 4.96 -9.19 7.63
CA GLY A 86 4.69 -10.15 8.71
C GLY A 86 3.98 -9.55 9.93
N GLY A 87 3.38 -8.36 9.79
CA GLY A 87 2.50 -7.75 10.76
C GLY A 87 3.13 -7.56 12.16
N ARG A 88 2.31 -7.68 13.21
CA ARG A 88 2.69 -7.33 14.59
C ARG A 88 3.93 -8.06 15.07
N ALA A 89 4.06 -9.34 14.71
CA ALA A 89 5.15 -10.20 15.13
C ALA A 89 6.52 -9.72 14.61
N HIS A 90 6.55 -9.05 13.46
CA HIS A 90 7.80 -8.68 12.78
C HIS A 90 7.99 -7.17 12.66
N TYR A 91 6.94 -6.36 12.79
CA TYR A 91 7.01 -4.92 12.53
C TYR A 91 8.03 -4.18 13.40
N ARG A 92 8.19 -4.59 14.66
CA ARG A 92 9.16 -3.96 15.58
C ARG A 92 10.60 -4.05 15.06
N SER A 93 10.96 -5.15 14.39
CA SER A 93 12.31 -5.38 13.85
C SER A 93 12.48 -4.92 12.40
N GLN A 94 11.44 -4.36 11.77
CA GLN A 94 11.56 -3.84 10.41
C GLN A 94 12.50 -2.63 10.34
N PRO A 95 13.20 -2.45 9.22
CA PRO A 95 14.10 -1.32 9.02
C PRO A 95 13.31 0.00 8.87
N GLU A 96 14.02 1.11 9.01
CA GLU A 96 13.42 2.44 9.03
C GLU A 96 12.59 2.79 7.78
N PRO A 97 12.99 2.43 6.53
CA PRO A 97 12.16 2.69 5.35
C PRO A 97 10.74 2.13 5.46
N ILE A 98 10.58 0.92 6.01
CA ILE A 98 9.26 0.30 6.21
C ILE A 98 8.45 1.08 7.25
N LYS A 99 9.06 1.39 8.40
CA LYS A 99 8.40 2.11 9.50
C LYS A 99 7.99 3.51 9.09
N ALA A 100 8.84 4.19 8.31
CA ALA A 100 8.59 5.52 7.80
C ALA A 100 7.40 5.55 6.83
N VAL A 101 7.24 4.54 5.97
CA VAL A 101 6.04 4.42 5.12
C VAL A 101 4.80 4.16 5.97
N CYS A 102 4.87 3.20 6.91
CA CYS A 102 3.74 2.83 7.77
C CYS A 102 3.31 3.91 8.76
N CYS A 103 4.15 4.91 9.05
CA CYS A 103 3.87 6.01 9.99
C CYS A 103 3.34 5.54 11.35
N GLY A 104 3.89 4.43 11.88
CA GLY A 104 3.42 3.86 13.15
C GLY A 104 1.97 3.35 13.14
N LEU A 105 1.39 3.09 11.95
CA LEU A 105 0.00 2.67 11.73
C LEU A 105 -1.06 3.71 12.15
N ARG A 106 -0.66 4.98 12.26
CA ARG A 106 -1.57 6.07 12.58
C ARG A 106 -2.16 6.67 11.31
N SER A 107 -3.45 6.46 11.11
CA SER A 107 -4.17 6.94 9.92
C SER A 107 -4.09 8.46 9.76
N ASP A 108 -4.13 9.22 10.85
CA ASP A 108 -4.00 10.67 10.82
C ASP A 108 -2.60 11.13 10.36
N LEU A 109 -1.54 10.44 10.79
CA LEU A 109 -0.17 10.71 10.33
C LEU A 109 0.02 10.33 8.87
N VAL A 110 -0.51 9.17 8.45
CA VAL A 110 -0.47 8.73 7.04
C VAL A 110 -1.18 9.75 6.15
N LYS A 111 -2.41 10.16 6.50
CA LYS A 111 -3.19 11.15 5.74
C LYS A 111 -2.50 12.51 5.68
N LYS A 112 -1.84 12.93 6.76
CA LYS A 112 -1.05 14.18 6.80
C LYS A 112 0.19 14.11 5.92
N ARG A 113 0.89 12.97 5.91
CA ARG A 113 2.14 12.79 5.16
C ARG A 113 1.89 12.56 3.66
N TYR A 114 0.85 11.80 3.34
CA TYR A 114 0.48 11.42 1.97
C TYR A 114 -0.95 11.87 1.66
N PRO A 115 -1.17 13.16 1.35
CA PRO A 115 -2.51 13.66 1.07
C PRO A 115 -3.09 13.16 -0.26
N THR A 116 -2.27 12.55 -1.13
CA THR A 116 -2.71 11.85 -2.35
C THR A 116 -1.82 10.64 -2.65
N ALA A 117 -2.29 9.70 -3.48
CA ALA A 117 -1.50 8.54 -3.88
C ALA A 117 -0.17 8.93 -4.56
N ARG A 118 -0.14 10.03 -5.31
CA ARG A 118 1.09 10.63 -5.87
C ARG A 118 2.14 10.96 -4.80
N HIS A 119 1.72 11.49 -3.64
CA HIS A 119 2.66 11.82 -2.56
C HIS A 119 3.27 10.56 -1.96
N LEU A 120 2.48 9.50 -1.79
CA LEU A 120 3.00 8.20 -1.36
C LEU A 120 3.98 7.63 -2.39
N ARG A 121 3.63 7.62 -3.67
CA ARG A 121 4.50 7.13 -4.75
C ARG A 121 5.83 7.89 -4.78
N ARG A 122 5.79 9.22 -4.82
CA ARG A 122 7.00 10.05 -4.83
C ARG A 122 7.87 9.86 -3.60
N TYR A 123 7.26 9.62 -2.43
CA TYR A 123 8.02 9.31 -1.22
C TYR A 123 8.74 7.96 -1.33
N LEU A 124 8.09 6.93 -1.89
CA LEU A 124 8.73 5.64 -2.14
C LEU A 124 9.86 5.76 -3.18
N GLU A 125 9.71 6.63 -4.18
CA GLU A 125 10.75 6.93 -5.17
C GLU A 125 11.99 7.63 -4.59
N THR A 126 11.93 8.13 -3.35
CA THR A 126 13.13 8.70 -2.68
C THR A 126 14.03 7.65 -2.05
N PHE A 127 13.64 6.38 -2.06
CA PHE A 127 14.48 5.29 -1.55
C PHE A 127 15.47 4.84 -2.63
N GLU A 128 16.68 4.48 -2.20
CA GLU A 128 17.60 3.72 -3.04
C GLU A 128 17.14 2.26 -3.04
N TRP A 129 16.82 1.75 -4.24
CA TRP A 129 16.29 0.40 -4.47
C TRP A 129 17.41 -0.57 -4.82
#